data_AF-A0A947A6C3-F1
#
_entry.id   AF-A0A947A6C3-F1
#
_cell.length_a   1.000
_cell.length_b   1.000
_cell.length_c   1.000
_cell.angle_alpha   90.00
_cell.angle_beta   90.00
_cell.angle_gamma   90.00
#
_symmetry.space_group_name_H-M   'P 1'
#
loop_
_entity.id
_entity.type
_entity.pdbx_description
1 polymer ?
#
loop_
_entity_poly.entity_id
_entity_poly.type
_entity_poly.pdbx_seq_one_letter_code
_entity_poly.pdbx_strand_id
1 'polypeptide(L)'
;MRYFVFLCLFCLISCKQNPKSENTNGAEQESTAKTEAPELKIYPVEHATAVLKWDDLTLYIDPVGGADTFKGYPSPDLILITDIHGDHLSIETLEALDTGKAKIIVPQAVADELP
;
A
#
# COMPACT_ATOMS: atom_id res chain seq x y z
N MET A 1 19.29 21.65 45.20
CA MET A 1 18.99 23.06 44.82
C MET A 1 18.19 23.03 43.53
N ARG A 2 17.11 23.76 43.32
CA ARG A 2 16.12 24.41 44.19
C ARG A 2 15.09 24.93 43.17
N TYR A 3 13.87 24.40 43.23
CA TYR A 3 12.61 25.02 42.84
C TYR A 3 12.57 26.00 41.65
N PHE A 4 11.81 25.61 40.62
CA PHE A 4 10.82 26.50 40.02
C PHE A 4 9.62 25.62 39.62
N VAL A 5 8.69 25.32 40.54
CA VAL A 5 7.49 26.14 40.85
C VAL A 5 6.72 26.39 39.56
N PHE A 6 5.81 25.48 39.21
CA PHE A 6 4.37 25.65 39.44
C PHE A 6 3.83 26.94 38.78
N LEU A 7 3.30 26.80 37.57
CA LEU A 7 2.18 27.63 37.12
C LEU A 7 1.09 26.72 36.58
N CYS A 8 0.23 26.29 37.50
CA CYS A 8 -1.16 26.02 37.20
C CYS A 8 -1.72 27.12 36.31
N LEU A 9 -2.33 26.75 35.18
CA LEU A 9 -3.67 27.26 34.92
C LEU A 9 -4.44 26.29 34.02
N PHE A 10 -5.35 25.58 34.67
CA PHE A 10 -6.56 25.01 34.13
C PHE A 10 -7.14 25.87 32.99
N CYS A 11 -7.38 25.25 31.85
CA CYS A 11 -8.53 25.56 31.00
C CYS A 11 -9.09 24.24 30.44
N LEU A 12 -9.61 23.39 31.33
CA LEU A 12 -10.65 22.43 30.99
C LEU A 12 -11.98 23.20 30.95
N ILE A 13 -12.38 23.65 29.76
CA ILE A 13 -13.73 24.15 29.47
C ILE A 13 -14.14 23.45 28.17
N SER A 14 -14.79 22.29 28.27
CA SER A 14 -16.26 22.15 28.34
C SER A 14 -16.96 22.55 27.04
N CYS A 15 -17.20 21.54 26.18
CA CYS A 15 -18.43 21.45 25.41
C CYS A 15 -19.07 20.10 25.72
N LYS A 16 -19.97 20.09 26.71
CA LYS A 16 -20.97 19.04 26.91
C LYS A 16 -22.18 19.40 26.04
N GLN A 17 -22.25 18.87 24.83
CA GLN A 17 -23.51 18.88 24.07
C GLN A 17 -24.34 17.66 24.50
N ASN A 18 -25.46 17.94 25.18
CA ASN A 18 -26.52 16.95 25.37
C ASN A 18 -27.17 16.64 24.01
N PRO A 19 -27.46 15.37 23.70
CA PRO A 19 -28.14 15.01 22.47
C PRO A 19 -29.59 15.50 22.51
N LYS A 20 -30.00 16.20 21.45
CA LYS A 20 -31.42 16.42 21.17
C LYS A 20 -31.98 15.09 20.65
N SER A 21 -32.84 14.48 21.45
CA SER A 21 -33.78 13.46 21.03
C SER A 21 -34.64 14.05 19.91
N GLU A 22 -34.61 13.43 18.73
CA GLU A 22 -35.64 13.60 17.73
C GLU A 22 -36.10 12.22 17.23
N ASN A 23 -37.39 12.20 16.89
CA ASN A 23 -38.33 11.12 17.07
C ASN A 23 -38.27 10.09 15.94
N THR A 24 -38.42 8.83 16.33
CA THR A 24 -38.85 7.67 15.53
C THR A 24 -39.91 8.01 14.49
N ASN A 25 -39.68 7.61 13.22
CA ASN A 25 -40.55 6.73 12.43
C ASN A 25 -40.02 6.55 10.99
N GLY A 26 -39.89 5.29 10.56
CA GLY A 26 -39.61 4.93 9.17
C GLY A 26 -38.63 3.77 9.06
N ALA A 27 -39.10 2.54 9.29
CA ALA A 27 -38.36 1.34 8.93
C ALA A 27 -38.42 1.15 7.42
N GLU A 28 -37.52 1.82 6.71
CA GLU A 28 -37.05 1.40 5.41
C GLU A 28 -35.65 0.84 5.68
N GLN A 29 -35.54 -0.50 5.79
CA GLN A 29 -34.23 -1.15 5.83
C GLN A 29 -33.62 -1.08 4.42
N GLU A 30 -33.13 0.10 4.06
CA GLU A 30 -32.11 0.23 3.05
C GLU A 30 -30.83 -0.34 3.65
N SER A 31 -30.58 -1.63 3.41
CA SER A 31 -29.26 -2.21 3.63
C SER A 31 -28.34 -1.65 2.53
N THR A 32 -27.90 -0.41 2.72
CA THR A 32 -26.68 0.07 2.08
C THR A 32 -25.54 -0.73 2.68
N ALA A 33 -25.25 -1.89 2.09
CA ALA A 33 -23.96 -2.52 2.29
C ALA A 33 -22.90 -1.53 1.82
N LYS A 34 -22.30 -0.78 2.76
CA LYS A 34 -21.09 -0.03 2.49
C LYS A 34 -20.03 -1.05 2.07
N THR A 35 -19.87 -1.21 0.78
CA THR A 35 -18.74 -1.95 0.24
C THR A 35 -17.57 -1.00 0.40
N GLU A 36 -16.68 -1.29 1.35
CA GLU A 36 -15.43 -0.55 1.44
C GLU A 36 -14.66 -0.80 0.15
N ALA A 37 -14.31 0.26 -0.56
CA ALA A 37 -13.50 0.14 -1.75
C ALA A 37 -12.13 -0.40 -1.35
N PRO A 38 -11.58 -1.34 -2.12
CA PRO A 38 -10.31 -1.96 -1.77
C PRO A 38 -9.18 -0.94 -1.71
N GLU A 39 -8.46 -0.93 -0.59
CA GLU A 39 -7.39 0.04 -0.32
C GLU A 39 -6.14 -0.28 -1.15
N LEU A 40 -5.70 0.68 -1.96
CA LEU A 40 -4.43 0.60 -2.68
C LEU A 40 -3.30 1.10 -1.78
N LYS A 41 -2.34 0.21 -1.46
CA LYS A 41 -1.10 0.57 -0.78
C LYS A 41 0.03 0.59 -1.79
N ILE A 42 0.83 1.66 -1.76
CA ILE A 42 1.96 1.88 -2.66
C ILE A 42 3.22 1.97 -1.80
N TYR A 43 4.21 1.16 -2.12
CA TYR A 43 5.51 1.12 -1.46
C TYR A 43 6.58 1.46 -2.50
N PRO A 44 6.98 2.74 -2.62
CA PRO A 44 8.15 3.11 -3.40
C PRO A 44 9.38 2.43 -2.82
N VAL A 45 10.21 1.84 -3.68
CA VAL A 45 11.45 1.19 -3.27
C VAL A 45 12.62 2.08 -3.69
N GLU A 46 12.87 2.20 -4.99
CA GLU A 46 13.93 3.04 -5.55
C GLU A 46 13.67 3.30 -7.03
N HIS A 47 13.88 4.53 -7.51
CA HIS A 47 13.70 4.92 -8.91
C HIS A 47 12.33 4.52 -9.49
N ALA A 48 12.28 3.53 -10.38
CA ALA A 48 11.07 3.00 -11.01
C ALA A 48 10.47 1.81 -10.23
N THR A 49 11.21 1.26 -9.28
CA THR A 49 10.80 0.11 -8.50
C THR A 49 9.77 0.48 -7.45
N ALA A 50 8.62 -0.21 -7.49
CA ALA A 50 7.60 -0.08 -6.47
C ALA A 50 6.88 -1.42 -6.24
N VAL A 51 6.37 -1.61 -5.03
CA VAL A 51 5.42 -2.67 -4.70
C VAL A 51 4.05 -2.06 -4.46
N LEU A 52 3.03 -2.60 -5.12
CA LEU A 52 1.64 -2.20 -4.95
C LEU A 52 0.88 -3.38 -4.34
N LYS A 53 0.07 -3.08 -3.32
CA LYS A 53 -0.87 -4.04 -2.75
C LYS A 53 -2.28 -3.53 -2.90
N TRP A 54 -3.14 -4.36 -3.48
CA TRP A 54 -4.55 -4.05 -3.68
C TRP A 54 -5.37 -5.30 -3.32
N ASP A 55 -6.03 -5.28 -2.16
CA ASP A 55 -6.56 -6.48 -1.50
C ASP A 55 -5.50 -7.59 -1.39
N ASP A 56 -5.80 -8.76 -1.97
CA ASP A 56 -4.95 -9.94 -2.02
C ASP A 56 -3.94 -9.89 -3.18
N LEU A 57 -4.03 -8.90 -4.07
CA LEU A 57 -3.13 -8.73 -5.20
C LEU A 57 -1.87 -7.98 -4.81
N THR A 58 -0.72 -8.57 -5.10
CA THR A 58 0.60 -7.92 -4.99
C THR A 58 1.21 -7.74 -6.38
N LEU A 59 1.48 -6.49 -6.76
CA LEU A 59 2.11 -6.12 -8.03
C LEU A 59 3.51 -5.55 -7.75
N TYR A 60 4.52 -6.11 -8.39
CA TYR A 60 5.86 -5.51 -8.42
C TYR A 60 6.04 -4.77 -9.75
N ILE A 61 6.49 -3.52 -9.67
CA ILE A 61 6.80 -2.69 -10.84
C ILE A 61 8.32 -2.58 -10.92
N ASP A 62 8.88 -2.87 -12.09
CA ASP A 62 10.29 -2.73 -12.44
C ASP A 62 11.23 -3.22 -11.33
N PRO A 63 11.14 -4.52 -10.94
CA PRO A 63 11.85 -5.01 -9.77
C PRO A 63 13.37 -5.07 -10.03
N VAL A 64 14.10 -4.14 -9.42
CA VAL A 64 15.58 -4.13 -9.41
C VAL A 64 16.12 -4.13 -7.97
N GLY A 65 17.41 -4.47 -7.80
CA GLY A 65 18.10 -4.44 -6.50
C GLY A 65 18.17 -5.78 -5.74
N GLY A 66 17.83 -6.90 -6.39
CA GLY A 66 17.94 -8.26 -5.83
C GLY A 66 16.87 -8.60 -4.80
N ALA A 67 16.76 -9.88 -4.43
CA ALA A 67 15.71 -10.39 -3.54
C ALA A 67 15.69 -9.74 -2.14
N ASP A 68 16.84 -9.27 -1.66
CA ASP A 68 16.97 -8.60 -0.36
C ASP A 68 16.16 -7.30 -0.28
N THR A 69 16.07 -6.58 -1.38
CA THR A 69 15.27 -5.35 -1.53
C THR A 69 13.77 -5.63 -1.34
N PHE A 70 13.33 -6.85 -1.61
CA PHE A 70 11.92 -7.24 -1.52
C PHE A 70 11.57 -8.03 -0.25
N LYS A 71 12.51 -8.17 0.70
CA LYS A 71 12.26 -8.87 1.96
C LYS A 71 11.13 -8.20 2.74
N GLY A 72 10.14 -9.00 3.14
CA GLY A 72 9.00 -8.54 3.93
C GLY A 72 7.77 -8.14 3.10
N TYR A 73 7.90 -8.05 1.78
CA TYR A 73 6.73 -8.00 0.88
C TYR A 73 6.24 -9.42 0.55
N PRO A 74 4.94 -9.61 0.28
CA PRO A 74 4.42 -10.88 -0.22
C PRO A 74 4.97 -11.21 -1.60
N SER A 75 5.09 -12.50 -1.95
CA SER A 75 5.42 -12.90 -3.32
C SER A 75 4.43 -12.27 -4.32
N PRO A 76 4.91 -11.74 -5.46
CA PRO A 76 4.07 -11.04 -6.42
C PRO A 76 3.06 -11.98 -7.08
N ASP A 77 1.87 -11.46 -7.34
CA ASP A 77 0.88 -12.05 -8.24
C ASP A 77 1.02 -11.49 -9.66
N LEU A 78 1.52 -10.25 -9.77
CA LEU A 78 1.85 -9.60 -11.02
C LEU A 78 3.25 -9.00 -10.95
N ILE A 79 3.96 -9.04 -12.08
CA ILE A 79 5.18 -8.27 -12.29
C ILE A 79 4.98 -7.45 -13.56
N LEU A 80 5.18 -6.15 -13.47
CA LEU A 80 5.20 -5.24 -14.61
C LEU A 80 6.63 -4.79 -14.85
N ILE A 81 7.16 -5.02 -16.04
CA ILE A 81 8.46 -4.47 -16.48
C ILE A 81 8.19 -3.55 -17.65
N THR A 82 8.58 -2.29 -17.51
CA THR A 82 8.15 -1.22 -18.43
C THR A 82 9.13 -0.99 -19.58
N ASP A 83 10.42 -1.27 -19.37
CA ASP A 83 11.49 -0.92 -20.29
C ASP A 83 12.67 -1.92 -20.19
N ILE A 84 13.55 -1.93 -21.20
CA ILE A 84 14.71 -2.82 -21.30
C ILE A 84 15.96 -2.32 -20.56
N HIS A 85 15.99 -1.05 -20.13
CA HIS A 85 17.15 -0.50 -19.43
C HIS A 85 17.33 -1.15 -18.05
N GLY A 86 18.58 -1.23 -17.58
CA GLY A 86 18.94 -1.97 -16.35
C GLY A 86 18.40 -1.39 -15.04
N ASP A 87 17.92 -0.14 -15.07
CA ASP A 87 17.19 0.51 -13.98
C ASP A 87 15.68 0.19 -13.98
N HIS A 88 15.21 -0.61 -14.95
CA HIS A 88 13.86 -1.15 -15.04
C HIS A 88 13.84 -2.69 -15.08
N LEU A 89 14.75 -3.29 -15.86
CA LEU A 89 14.88 -4.74 -16.07
C LEU A 89 16.14 -5.29 -15.39
N SER A 90 15.96 -6.19 -14.43
CA SER A 90 17.06 -6.94 -13.80
C SER A 90 16.78 -8.44 -13.83
N ILE A 91 17.42 -9.17 -14.75
CA ILE A 91 17.32 -10.64 -14.83
C ILE A 91 17.74 -11.29 -13.50
N GLU A 92 18.83 -10.81 -12.89
CA GLU A 92 19.29 -11.26 -11.57
C GLU A 92 18.20 -11.14 -10.51
N THR A 93 17.50 -9.99 -10.47
CA THR A 93 16.43 -9.78 -9.48
C THR A 93 15.24 -10.69 -9.76
N LEU A 94 14.83 -10.83 -11.03
CA LEU A 94 13.72 -11.69 -11.42
C LEU A 94 13.96 -13.16 -11.09
N GLU A 95 15.17 -13.68 -11.34
CA GLU A 95 15.54 -15.05 -11.02
C GLU A 95 15.64 -15.30 -9.51
N ALA A 96 15.98 -14.27 -8.73
CA ALA A 96 16.08 -14.37 -7.27
C ALA A 96 14.71 -14.27 -6.55
N LEU A 97 13.67 -13.77 -7.23
CA LEU A 97 12.31 -13.63 -6.68
C LEU A 97 11.49 -14.92 -6.85
N ASP A 98 10.55 -15.13 -5.92
CA ASP A 98 9.53 -16.18 -6.06
C ASP A 98 8.46 -15.73 -7.08
N THR A 99 8.70 -16.01 -8.35
CA THR A 99 7.85 -15.62 -9.48
C THR A 99 6.91 -16.73 -9.94
N GLY A 100 6.89 -17.90 -9.29
CA GLY A 100 6.21 -19.11 -9.79
C GLY A 100 4.70 -18.96 -9.96
N LYS A 101 4.05 -18.07 -9.20
CA LYS A 101 2.62 -17.73 -9.36
C LYS A 101 2.38 -16.42 -10.12
N ALA A 102 3.44 -15.64 -10.37
CA ALA A 102 3.31 -14.29 -10.89
C ALA A 102 3.04 -14.30 -12.39
N LYS A 103 2.06 -13.50 -12.84
CA LYS A 103 1.93 -13.18 -14.26
C LYS A 103 2.81 -11.99 -14.59
N ILE A 104 3.76 -12.19 -15.49
CA ILE A 104 4.68 -11.15 -15.94
C ILE A 104 4.06 -10.44 -17.16
N ILE A 105 3.95 -9.12 -17.08
CA ILE A 105 3.41 -8.24 -18.11
C ILE A 105 4.54 -7.32 -18.57
N VAL A 106 4.85 -7.36 -19.87
CA VAL A 106 6.00 -6.66 -20.44
C VAL A 106 5.69 -6.18 -21.85
N PRO A 107 6.37 -5.13 -22.36
CA PRO A 107 6.39 -4.84 -23.79
C PRO A 107 7.20 -5.89 -24.55
N GLN A 108 6.98 -6.01 -25.87
CA GLN A 108 7.69 -6.99 -26.70
C GLN A 108 9.22 -6.89 -26.57
N ALA A 109 9.76 -5.66 -26.50
CA ALA A 109 11.20 -5.44 -26.37
C ALA A 109 11.79 -6.09 -25.10
N VAL A 110 11.05 -6.09 -23.98
CA VAL A 110 11.49 -6.78 -22.76
C VAL A 110 11.30 -8.28 -22.90
N ALA A 111 10.19 -8.74 -23.48
CA ALA A 111 9.97 -10.17 -23.71
C ALA A 111 11.08 -10.82 -24.53
N ASP A 112 11.64 -10.09 -25.50
CA ASP A 112 12.75 -10.58 -26.34
C ASP A 112 14.09 -10.72 -25.58
N GLU A 113 14.23 -10.06 -24.42
CA GLU A 113 15.41 -10.12 -23.54
C GLU A 113 15.26 -11.14 -22.40
N LEU A 114 14.06 -11.68 -22.16
CA LEU A 114 13.82 -12.69 -21.14
C LEU A 114 14.29 -14.08 -21.63
N PRO A 115 14.83 -14.94 -20.75
CA PRO A 115 15.36 -16.26 -21.09
C PRO A 115 14.28 -17.30 -21.44
#